data_AF-X0WZ86-F1
#
_entry.id   AF-X0WZ86-F1
#
_cell.length_a   1.000
_cell.length_b   1.000
_cell.length_c   1.000
_cell.angle_alpha   90.00
_cell.angle_beta   90.00
_cell.angle_gamma   90.00
#
_symmetry.space_group_name_H-M   'P 1'
#
loop_
_entity.id
_entity.type
_entity.pdbx_description
1 polymer ?
#
loop_
_entity_poly.entity_id
_entity_poly.type
_entity_poly.pdbx_seq_one_letter_code
_entity_poly.pdbx_strand_id
1 'polypeptide(L)' 'LGEEEFIIQRGDRIAQLVIQKIFFPNFKLVETLDRTKRGEDGFGHSGIRNSV' A
#
# COMPACT_ATOMS: atom_id res chain seq x y z
N LEU A 1 -11.72 -13.63 -3.21
CA LEU A 1 -11.52 -14.24 -4.53
C LEU A 1 -12.88 -14.74 -4.99
N GLY A 2 -13.17 -14.73 -6.29
CA GLY A 2 -14.35 -15.45 -6.77
C GLY A 2 -14.17 -16.94 -6.51
N GLU A 3 -15.25 -17.63 -6.12
CA GLU A 3 -15.25 -19.09 -5.93
C GLU A 3 -15.38 -19.85 -7.25
N GLU A 4 -15.81 -19.15 -8.31
CA GLU A 4 -16.02 -19.66 -9.65
C GLU A 4 -14.78 -19.50 -10.54
N GLU A 5 -14.63 -20.38 -11.53
CA GLU A 5 -13.58 -20.28 -12.54
C GLU A 5 -13.69 -18.97 -13.36
N PHE A 6 -12.55 -18.32 -13.60
CA PHE A 6 -12.45 -17.17 -14.48
C PHE A 6 -11.47 -17.48 -15.63
N ILE A 7 -12.02 -17.66 -16.84
CA ILE A 7 -11.24 -18.03 -18.02
C ILE A 7 -10.69 -16.76 -18.69
N ILE A 8 -9.36 -16.64 -18.74
CA ILE A 8 -8.66 -15.59 -19.48
C ILE A 8 -8.29 -16.12 -20.87
N GLN A 9 -8.62 -15.35 -21.90
CA GLN A 9 -8.32 -15.68 -23.29
C GLN A 9 -7.14 -14.88 -23.83
N ARG A 10 -6.55 -15.38 -24.91
CA ARG A 10 -5.47 -14.68 -25.60
C ARG A 10 -6.00 -13.36 -26.18
N GLY A 11 -5.49 -12.24 -25.69
CA GLY A 11 -5.90 -10.90 -26.09
C GLY A 11 -6.63 -10.11 -25.01
N ASP A 12 -7.00 -10.77 -23.90
CA ASP A 12 -7.68 -10.09 -22.79
C ASP A 12 -6.75 -9.09 -22.09
N ARG A 13 -7.27 -7.89 -21.83
CA ARG A 13 -6.61 -6.88 -21.01
C ARG A 13 -6.90 -7.15 -19.54
N ILE A 14 -6.08 -8.00 -18.93
CA ILE A 14 -6.25 -8.45 -17.54
C ILE A 14 -5.53 -7.60 -16.50
N ALA A 15 -4.73 -6.62 -16.95
CA ALA A 15 -3.97 -5.72 -16.10
C ALA A 15 -3.62 -4.46 -16.89
N GLN A 16 -2.96 -3.52 -16.21
CA GLN A 16 -2.49 -2.28 -16.79
C GLN A 16 -1.12 -1.93 -16.19
N LEU A 17 -0.23 -1.44 -17.04
CA LEU A 17 1.11 -0.98 -16.64
C LEU A 17 1.00 0.44 -16.07
N VAL A 18 1.58 0.66 -14.90
CA VAL A 18 1.76 2.00 -14.32
C VAL A 18 3.24 2.29 -14.20
N ILE A 19 3.71 3.35 -14.87
CA ILE A 19 5.10 3.79 -14.78
C ILE A 19 5.21 4.77 -13.62
N GLN A 20 5.86 4.33 -12.54
CA GLN A 20 6.04 5.13 -11.32
C GLN A 20 7.52 5.44 -11.08
N LYS A 21 7.79 6.66 -10.63
CA LYS A 21 9.11 7.04 -10.13
C LYS A 21 9.41 6.28 -8.83
N ILE A 22 10.59 5.70 -8.75
CA ILE A 22 11.13 5.13 -7.53
C ILE A 22 12.42 5.83 -7.12
N PHE A 23 12.78 5.69 -5.85
CA PHE A 23 14.06 6.14 -5.32
C PHE A 23 14.89 4.93 -4.92
N PHE A 24 16.21 5.03 -5.11
CA PHE A 24 17.19 4.06 -4.62
C PHE A 24 17.91 4.69 -3.43
N PRO A 25 17.37 4.60 -2.21
CA PRO A 25 17.97 5.22 -1.05
C PRO A 25 19.21 4.44 -0.59
N ASN A 26 20.18 5.17 -0.04
CA ASN A 26 21.21 4.58 0.80
C ASN A 26 20.71 4.59 2.25
N PHE A 27 20.59 3.43 2.87
CA PHE A 27 20.15 3.33 4.26
C PHE A 27 21.24 3.86 5.20
N LYS A 28 20.81 4.67 6.18
CA LYS A 28 21.67 5.15 7.27
C LYS A 28 21.16 4.57 8.58
N LEU A 29 21.99 3.76 9.25
CA LEU A 29 21.67 3.21 10.56
C LEU A 29 21.72 4.32 11.61
N VAL A 30 20.70 4.37 12.47
CA VAL A 30 20.58 5.30 13.61
C VAL A 30 19.92 4.56 14.78
N GLU A 31 20.18 5.01 16.01
CA GLU A 31 19.60 4.41 17.21
C GLU A 31 18.10 4.75 17.37
N THR A 32 17.72 5.99 17.04
CA THR A 32 16.34 6.48 17.11
C THR A 32 16.02 7.43 15.96
N LEU A 33 14.72 7.52 15.61
CA LEU A 33 14.19 8.47 14.62
C LEU A 33 13.58 9.69 15.31
N ASP A 34 13.51 10.81 14.61
CA ASP A 34 12.81 12.01 15.07
C ASP A 34 11.31 11.73 15.29
N ARG A 35 10.74 12.32 16.34
CA ARG A 35 9.31 12.17 16.64
C ARG A 35 8.46 12.96 15.64
N THR A 36 7.32 12.39 15.27
CA THR A 36 6.30 13.08 14.47
C THR A 36 4.96 13.02 15.19
N LYS A 37 3.98 13.84 14.77
CA LYS A 37 2.62 13.81 15.32
C LYS A 37 1.93 12.45 15.15
N ARG A 38 2.27 11.69 14.09
CA ARG A 38 1.73 10.34 13.85
C ARG A 38 2.43 9.27 14.70
N GLY A 39 3.72 9.46 15.04
CA GLY A 39 4.47 8.46 15.78
C GLY A 39 4.44 7.08 15.12
N GLU A 40 4.14 6.06 15.92
CA GLU A 40 4.10 4.64 15.53
C GLU A 40 2.72 4.20 15.01
N ASP A 41 1.75 5.12 14.97
CA ASP A 41 0.37 4.78 14.67
C ASP A 41 0.21 4.24 13.24
N GLY A 42 -0.65 3.23 13.07
CA GLY A 42 -0.91 2.51 11.82
C GLY A 42 -2.32 1.92 11.76
N PHE A 43 -2.62 1.08 10.76
CA PHE A 43 -3.80 0.19 10.76
C PHE A 43 -5.15 0.84 11.07
N GLY A 44 -5.49 1.93 10.39
CA GLY A 44 -6.76 2.61 10.63
C GLY A 44 -6.81 3.44 11.92
N HIS A 45 -5.66 3.83 12.47
CA HIS A 45 -5.56 4.71 13.64
C HIS A 45 -6.43 5.98 13.58
N SER A 46 -6.64 6.55 12.40
CA SER A 46 -7.51 7.73 12.23
C SER A 46 -9.01 7.42 12.39
N GLY A 47 -9.36 6.16 12.54
CA GLY A 47 -10.73 5.67 12.63
C GLY A 47 -11.53 5.86 11.35
N ILE A 48 -12.78 5.41 11.44
CA ILE A 48 -13.90 5.80 10.59
C ILE A 48 -14.94 6.45 11.53
N ARG A 49 -15.75 7.41 11.06
CA ARG A 49 -16.75 8.07 11.92
C ARG A 49 -17.62 7.01 12.61
N ASN A 50 -17.66 7.02 13.94
CA ASN A 50 -18.69 6.30 14.70
C ASN A 50 -20.00 7.07 14.55
N SER A 51 -20.86 6.60 13.65
CA SER A 51 -22.29 6.93 13.69
C SER A 51 -22.95 5.98 14.68
N VAL A 52 -22.90 6.35 15.95
CA VAL A 52 -23.92 5.94 16.93
C VAL A 52 -24.55 7.22 17.46
#